data_AF-A0A1X7T4W2-F1
#
_entry.id   AF-A0A1X7T4W2-F1
#
_cell.length_a   1.000
_cell.length_b   1.000
_cell.length_c   1.000
_cell.angle_alpha   90.00
_cell.angle_beta   90.00
_cell.angle_gamma   90.00
#
_symmetry.space_group_name_H-M   'P 1'
#
loop_
_entity.id
_entity.type
_entity.pdbx_description
1 polymer ?
#
loop_
_entity_poly.entity_id
_entity_poly.type
_entity_poly.pdbx_seq_one_letter_code
_entity_poly.pdbx_strand_id
1 'polypeptide(L)'
;MKWLCDMIAIKVNGEDYLVVIGGHRPSSNNAPKQPGAQYSAGINNEIHFYKLSSGDWISPTVTGDRPPPIAAFTLTSINNSSAILFGGGTANGYTNNVYILNFTDTSVNCLKLSNPGGSVQWPEGRCAHSSVLINTSSGPHLLVVGGISAYDFWIFDIKNKSWKELFNIPKNVINRQYHSLSLWSVTPTTNWIIVFGGVTSYSDTAVIELRYTSNNDWSTSIIPLDQYQEKLQERRREWEASQPIQPEDRREIDRLTRVLQERERELEEERREKEQVRNRLQQQLEGRERQLEQAQQQGQERERQAREQEENLQRQLQKRERESEQQRQEKDREIQQCREREQQLQREVQQGGEREQGLQGQLQQAQQQLQESQERERGLEQQLRERDRQERESSWVVSRNDIRMTERILGRGGWGEVRVARFHGLEVAAKVLHETIISEYN
;
A
#
# COMPACT_ATOMS: atom_id res chain seq x y z
N MET A 1 -49.72 14.36 -7.49
CA MET A 1 -49.79 14.47 -6.02
C MET A 1 -50.26 15.88 -5.69
N LYS A 2 -51.18 16.07 -4.74
CA LYS A 2 -51.50 17.43 -4.24
C LYS A 2 -50.29 17.95 -3.44
N TRP A 3 -50.02 19.25 -3.49
CA TRP A 3 -49.00 19.89 -2.65
C TRP A 3 -49.55 21.15 -2.00
N LEU A 4 -48.95 21.56 -0.87
CA LEU A 4 -49.41 22.69 -0.06
C LEU A 4 -50.88 22.55 0.43
N CYS A 5 -51.40 21.32 0.46
CA CYS A 5 -52.55 20.93 1.27
C CYS A 5 -52.06 20.63 2.69
N ASP A 6 -52.98 20.64 3.64
CA ASP A 6 -52.70 20.20 5.01
C ASP A 6 -53.59 19.01 5.39
N MET A 7 -53.14 18.25 6.37
CA MET A 7 -53.70 16.96 6.74
C MET A 7 -53.73 16.78 8.25
N ILE A 8 -54.82 16.24 8.77
CA ILE A 8 -54.98 15.95 10.20
C ILE A 8 -55.61 14.59 10.43
N ALA A 9 -55.25 13.96 11.54
CA ALA A 9 -55.98 12.80 12.05
C ALA A 9 -57.15 13.27 12.94
N ILE A 10 -58.29 12.61 12.77
CA ILE A 10 -59.49 12.77 13.61
C ILE A 10 -60.02 11.39 13.98
N LYS A 11 -60.77 11.33 15.09
CA LYS A 11 -61.45 10.13 15.57
C LYS A 11 -62.92 10.45 15.84
N VAL A 12 -63.80 9.84 15.06
CA VAL A 12 -65.25 10.05 15.16
C VAL A 12 -65.94 8.70 15.30
N ASN A 13 -66.85 8.57 16.27
CA ASN A 13 -67.59 7.32 16.54
C ASN A 13 -66.69 6.08 16.73
N GLY A 14 -65.48 6.26 17.26
CA GLY A 14 -64.50 5.18 17.46
C GLY A 14 -63.65 4.85 16.23
N GLU A 15 -63.96 5.41 15.07
CA GLU A 15 -63.24 5.22 13.82
C GLU A 15 -62.20 6.33 13.60
N ASP A 16 -61.03 5.97 13.08
CA ASP A 16 -59.93 6.87 12.79
C ASP A 16 -59.94 7.29 11.31
N TYR A 17 -59.83 8.59 11.05
CA TYR A 17 -59.82 9.17 9.71
C TYR A 17 -58.64 10.12 9.54
N LEU A 18 -58.13 10.18 8.31
CA LEU A 18 -57.18 11.20 7.87
C LEU A 18 -57.92 12.20 6.97
N VAL A 19 -58.01 13.45 7.40
CA VAL A 19 -58.67 14.53 6.65
C VAL A 19 -57.63 15.26 5.81
N VAL A 20 -57.95 15.54 4.55
CA VAL A 20 -57.10 16.30 3.62
C VAL A 20 -57.88 17.48 3.07
N ILE A 21 -57.33 18.70 3.20
CA ILE A 21 -58.00 19.94 2.80
C ILE A 21 -57.17 20.70 1.76
N GLY A 22 -57.84 21.17 0.70
CA GLY A 22 -57.34 22.20 -0.22
C GLY A 22 -56.07 21.84 -0.98
N GLY A 23 -55.16 22.81 -1.06
CA GLY A 23 -53.86 22.71 -1.74
C GLY A 23 -53.91 22.94 -3.26
N HIS A 24 -52.77 22.75 -3.90
CA HIS A 24 -52.66 22.77 -5.35
C HIS A 24 -53.00 21.42 -5.94
N ARG A 25 -53.75 21.44 -7.05
CA ARG A 25 -54.07 20.25 -7.83
C ARG A 25 -53.26 20.28 -9.15
N PRO A 26 -52.71 19.14 -9.61
CA PRO A 26 -52.18 19.05 -10.97
C PRO A 26 -53.26 19.39 -12.00
N SER A 27 -52.91 20.11 -13.06
CA SER A 27 -53.82 20.56 -14.11
C SER A 27 -54.53 19.43 -14.89
N SER A 28 -54.11 18.17 -14.71
CA SER A 28 -54.41 17.07 -15.63
C SER A 28 -55.41 16.00 -15.15
N ASN A 29 -56.11 16.15 -14.01
CA ASN A 29 -56.85 15.00 -13.44
C ASN A 29 -58.39 15.07 -13.49
N ASN A 30 -59.00 14.04 -14.09
CA ASN A 30 -60.42 13.84 -14.45
C ASN A 30 -61.35 13.34 -13.32
N ALA A 31 -60.98 13.49 -12.04
CA ALA A 31 -61.86 13.07 -10.94
C ALA A 31 -63.08 14.01 -10.81
N PRO A 32 -64.29 13.48 -10.53
CA PRO A 32 -65.48 14.30 -10.34
C PRO A 32 -65.23 15.32 -9.23
N LYS A 33 -65.62 16.57 -9.49
CA LYS A 33 -65.47 17.68 -8.54
C LYS A 33 -66.37 17.42 -7.32
N GLN A 34 -65.85 17.58 -6.10
CA GLN A 34 -66.67 17.51 -4.90
C GLN A 34 -67.77 18.59 -4.98
N PRO A 35 -69.04 18.27 -4.68
CA PRO A 35 -70.13 19.24 -4.67
C PRO A 35 -69.82 20.47 -3.78
N GLY A 36 -70.08 21.65 -4.33
CA GLY A 36 -69.82 22.93 -3.66
C GLY A 36 -68.35 23.32 -3.52
N ALA A 37 -67.40 22.52 -4.03
CA ALA A 37 -65.99 22.91 -4.07
C ALA A 37 -65.73 23.92 -5.21
N GLN A 38 -64.84 24.86 -4.93
CA GLN A 38 -64.38 25.91 -5.83
C GLN A 38 -62.92 25.66 -6.24
N TYR A 39 -62.56 26.22 -7.39
CA TYR A 39 -61.23 26.09 -7.99
C TYR A 39 -60.84 27.43 -8.57
N SER A 40 -59.65 27.92 -8.23
CA SER A 40 -59.13 29.19 -8.75
C SER A 40 -57.62 29.14 -8.72
N ALA A 41 -56.92 29.72 -9.70
CA ALA A 41 -55.46 29.81 -9.74
C ALA A 41 -54.70 28.48 -9.45
N GLY A 42 -55.24 27.33 -9.83
CA GLY A 42 -54.65 26.02 -9.57
C GLY A 42 -54.76 25.50 -8.13
N ILE A 43 -55.43 26.23 -7.24
CA ILE A 43 -55.79 25.83 -5.88
C ILE A 43 -57.27 25.46 -5.78
N ASN A 44 -57.60 24.65 -4.77
CA ASN A 44 -58.96 24.15 -4.51
C ASN A 44 -59.30 24.22 -3.01
N ASN A 45 -60.56 23.98 -2.66
CA ASN A 45 -61.05 23.84 -1.28
C ASN A 45 -61.80 22.51 -1.08
N GLU A 46 -61.37 21.46 -1.79
CA GLU A 46 -61.89 20.12 -1.56
C GLU A 46 -61.50 19.65 -0.16
N ILE A 47 -62.38 18.88 0.48
CA ILE A 47 -62.16 18.22 1.76
C ILE A 47 -62.45 16.74 1.54
N HIS A 48 -61.49 15.88 1.86
CA HIS A 48 -61.62 14.43 1.72
C HIS A 48 -61.27 13.76 3.05
N PHE A 49 -61.97 12.67 3.37
CA PHE A 49 -61.64 11.80 4.49
C PHE A 49 -61.08 10.50 3.94
N TYR A 50 -59.99 10.02 4.53
CA TYR A 50 -59.49 8.68 4.30
C TYR A 50 -59.77 7.85 5.54
N LYS A 51 -60.60 6.82 5.42
CA LYS A 51 -61.00 5.96 6.53
C LYS A 51 -59.95 4.87 6.73
N LEU A 52 -59.28 4.86 7.89
CA LEU A 52 -58.14 3.96 8.10
C LEU A 52 -58.55 2.49 8.17
N SER A 53 -59.74 2.18 8.68
CA SER A 53 -60.21 0.80 8.86
C SER A 53 -60.55 0.10 7.54
N SER A 54 -61.08 0.83 6.56
CA SER A 54 -61.43 0.26 5.25
C SER A 54 -60.42 0.57 4.14
N GLY A 55 -59.61 1.62 4.31
CA GLY A 55 -58.68 2.09 3.28
C GLY A 55 -59.36 2.91 2.17
N ASP A 56 -60.59 3.38 2.41
CA ASP A 56 -61.37 4.11 1.41
C ASP A 56 -61.28 5.62 1.57
N TRP A 57 -61.36 6.32 0.43
CA TRP A 57 -61.57 7.76 0.37
C TRP A 57 -63.06 8.10 0.32
N ILE A 58 -63.48 9.03 1.17
CA ILE A 58 -64.86 9.50 1.30
C ILE A 58 -64.86 11.01 1.06
N SER A 59 -65.80 11.48 0.24
CA SER A 59 -66.08 12.90 0.08
C SER A 59 -67.20 13.31 1.04
N PRO A 60 -66.90 13.96 2.19
CA PRO A 60 -67.92 14.38 3.13
C PRO A 60 -68.82 15.47 2.55
N THR A 61 -70.02 15.57 3.13
CA THR A 61 -70.88 16.74 2.94
C THR A 61 -70.28 17.93 3.67
N VAL A 62 -70.07 19.05 2.96
CA VAL A 62 -69.48 20.26 3.54
C VAL A 62 -70.56 21.31 3.75
N THR A 63 -70.68 21.82 4.97
CA THR A 63 -71.69 22.80 5.39
C THR A 63 -71.04 24.03 6.05
N GLY A 64 -71.79 25.13 6.14
CA GLY A 64 -71.31 26.38 6.74
C GLY A 64 -70.35 27.17 5.85
N ASP A 65 -69.41 27.87 6.48
CA ASP A 65 -68.48 28.80 5.84
C ASP A 65 -67.27 28.06 5.25
N ARG A 66 -67.49 27.30 4.18
CA ARG A 66 -66.40 26.59 3.47
C ARG A 66 -65.27 27.58 3.12
N PRO A 67 -64.01 27.31 3.49
CA PRO A 67 -62.89 28.16 3.11
C PRO A 67 -62.82 28.34 1.58
N PRO A 68 -62.37 29.49 1.06
CA PRO A 68 -62.11 29.64 -0.37
C PRO A 68 -61.02 28.68 -0.83
N PRO A 69 -60.79 28.51 -2.15
CA PRO A 69 -59.60 27.80 -2.64
C PRO A 69 -58.34 28.32 -1.96
N ILE A 70 -57.63 27.42 -1.26
CA ILE A 70 -56.60 27.81 -0.30
C ILE A 70 -55.46 26.78 -0.25
N ALA A 71 -54.24 27.26 -0.09
CA ALA A 71 -53.03 26.44 0.04
C ALA A 71 -52.04 27.06 1.05
N ALA A 72 -51.08 26.26 1.53
CA ALA A 72 -50.03 26.70 2.47
C ALA A 72 -50.58 27.40 3.75
N PHE A 73 -51.75 26.96 4.18
CA PHE A 73 -52.34 27.28 5.48
C PHE A 73 -51.84 26.29 6.53
N THR A 74 -52.19 26.50 7.80
CA THR A 74 -52.03 25.48 8.83
C THR A 74 -53.36 24.90 9.26
N LEU A 75 -53.40 23.60 9.53
CA LEU A 75 -54.54 22.85 10.02
C LEU A 75 -54.11 22.04 11.25
N THR A 76 -54.73 22.33 12.40
CA THR A 76 -54.34 21.73 13.67
C THR A 76 -55.55 21.11 14.37
N SER A 77 -55.46 19.85 14.77
CA SER A 77 -56.52 19.22 15.56
C SER A 77 -56.65 19.93 16.91
N ILE A 78 -57.89 20.27 17.30
CA ILE A 78 -58.24 20.81 18.61
C ILE A 78 -58.56 19.65 19.56
N ASN A 79 -59.31 18.67 19.05
CA ASN A 79 -59.73 17.46 19.73
C ASN A 79 -60.02 16.37 18.69
N ASN A 80 -60.62 15.26 19.11
CA ASN A 80 -60.89 14.10 18.25
C ASN A 80 -61.79 14.42 17.04
N SER A 81 -62.68 15.41 17.11
CA SER A 81 -63.66 15.70 16.06
C SER A 81 -63.65 17.15 15.60
N SER A 82 -62.65 17.94 15.98
CA SER A 82 -62.58 19.36 15.62
C SER A 82 -61.16 19.79 15.31
N ALA A 83 -61.02 20.74 14.40
CA ALA A 83 -59.74 21.35 14.04
C ALA A 83 -59.87 22.85 13.80
N ILE A 84 -58.73 23.53 13.83
CA ILE A 84 -58.59 24.94 13.49
C ILE A 84 -57.74 25.07 12.23
N LEU A 85 -58.22 25.88 11.28
CA LEU A 85 -57.48 26.30 10.10
C LEU A 85 -57.13 27.77 10.24
N PHE A 86 -55.87 28.12 10.03
CA PHE A 86 -55.41 29.51 10.04
C PHE A 86 -54.58 29.88 8.82
N GLY A 87 -54.84 31.08 8.32
CA GLY A 87 -54.08 31.71 7.23
C GLY A 87 -54.14 30.94 5.92
N GLY A 88 -53.12 31.13 5.08
CA GLY A 88 -52.96 30.51 3.77
C GLY A 88 -52.95 31.50 2.60
N GLY A 89 -52.58 31.01 1.44
CA GLY A 89 -52.65 31.73 0.17
C GLY A 89 -53.95 31.42 -0.56
N THR A 90 -54.63 32.47 -1.01
CA THR A 90 -55.83 32.42 -1.85
C THR A 90 -55.58 33.15 -3.18
N ALA A 91 -56.53 33.08 -4.11
CA ALA A 91 -56.46 33.85 -5.35
C ALA A 91 -56.43 35.38 -5.14
N ASN A 92 -56.88 35.86 -3.98
CA ASN A 92 -56.91 37.28 -3.63
C ASN A 92 -55.72 37.70 -2.74
N GLY A 93 -54.70 36.84 -2.59
CA GLY A 93 -53.56 37.06 -1.71
C GLY A 93 -53.62 36.24 -0.42
N TYR A 94 -52.75 36.59 0.53
CA TYR A 94 -52.64 35.90 1.81
C TYR A 94 -53.78 36.30 2.75
N THR A 95 -54.31 35.31 3.48
CA THR A 95 -55.40 35.52 4.43
C THR A 95 -54.94 35.35 5.87
N ASN A 96 -55.67 35.97 6.80
CA ASN A 96 -55.59 35.80 8.25
C ASN A 96 -56.93 35.33 8.83
N ASN A 97 -57.76 34.70 7.98
CA ASN A 97 -59.02 34.11 8.42
C ASN A 97 -58.75 32.89 9.30
N VAL A 98 -59.59 32.73 10.32
CA VAL A 98 -59.61 31.54 11.19
C VAL A 98 -60.89 30.76 10.89
N TYR A 99 -60.78 29.45 10.72
CA TYR A 99 -61.93 28.56 10.60
C TYR A 99 -61.86 27.48 11.67
N ILE A 100 -62.99 27.22 12.32
CA ILE A 100 -63.19 26.04 13.17
C ILE A 100 -63.96 25.02 12.35
N LEU A 101 -63.40 23.82 12.23
CA LEU A 101 -63.94 22.71 11.47
C LEU A 101 -64.42 21.65 12.46
N ASN A 102 -65.70 21.28 12.39
CA ASN A 102 -66.27 20.19 13.19
C ASN A 102 -66.62 19.02 12.28
N PHE A 103 -66.12 17.85 12.61
CA PHE A 103 -66.19 16.65 11.79
C PHE A 103 -67.17 15.63 12.38
N THR A 104 -67.89 14.98 11.48
CA THR A 104 -68.65 13.74 11.73
C THR A 104 -68.10 12.65 10.81
N ASP A 105 -68.66 11.45 10.83
CA ASP A 105 -68.25 10.35 9.95
C ASP A 105 -68.54 10.61 8.46
N THR A 106 -69.48 11.53 8.16
CA THR A 106 -70.02 11.77 6.81
C THR A 106 -70.06 13.24 6.40
N SER A 107 -69.81 14.16 7.32
CA SER A 107 -69.90 15.60 7.07
C SER A 107 -68.88 16.42 7.85
N VAL A 108 -68.62 17.63 7.35
CA VAL A 108 -67.83 18.66 8.03
C VAL A 108 -68.62 19.97 8.04
N ASN A 109 -68.68 20.61 9.20
CA ASN A 109 -69.21 21.95 9.37
C ASN A 109 -68.06 22.94 9.56
N CYS A 110 -67.99 23.92 8.66
CA CYS A 110 -66.99 24.97 8.69
C CYS A 110 -67.61 26.23 9.32
N LEU A 111 -66.95 26.81 10.33
CA LEU A 111 -67.33 28.07 10.92
C LEU A 111 -66.19 29.07 10.75
N LYS A 112 -66.42 30.14 10.01
CA LYS A 112 -65.45 31.23 9.89
C LYS A 112 -65.58 32.15 11.09
N LEU A 113 -64.47 32.42 11.77
CA LEU A 113 -64.44 33.43 12.82
C LEU A 113 -64.24 34.80 12.18
N SER A 114 -65.14 35.73 12.49
CA SER A 114 -65.03 37.12 12.07
C SER A 114 -63.95 37.82 12.89
N ASN A 115 -63.07 38.57 12.21
CA ASN A 115 -62.24 39.55 12.90
C ASN A 115 -63.20 40.60 13.53
N PRO A 116 -63.20 40.77 14.85
CA PRO A 116 -64.11 41.69 15.54
C PRO A 116 -63.89 43.16 15.14
N GLY A 117 -62.76 43.49 14.50
CA GLY A 117 -62.41 44.84 14.09
C GLY A 117 -62.06 45.75 15.28
N GLY A 118 -61.83 47.04 15.00
CA GLY A 118 -61.45 48.03 16.01
C GLY A 118 -60.00 47.90 16.48
N SER A 119 -59.74 48.21 17.76
CA SER A 119 -58.40 48.17 18.37
C SER A 119 -57.94 46.77 18.80
N VAL A 120 -58.68 45.71 18.45
CA VAL A 120 -58.34 44.34 18.82
C VAL A 120 -57.18 43.88 17.94
N GLN A 121 -56.10 43.44 18.58
CA GLN A 121 -54.94 42.87 17.88
C GLN A 121 -55.35 41.65 17.05
N TRP A 122 -54.97 41.63 15.77
CA TRP A 122 -55.25 40.53 14.86
C TRP A 122 -54.03 40.31 13.94
N PRO A 123 -53.55 39.08 13.75
CA PRO A 123 -52.35 38.84 12.94
C PRO A 123 -52.56 39.23 11.48
N GLU A 124 -51.48 39.62 10.81
CA GLU A 124 -51.50 39.86 9.36
C GLU A 124 -51.72 38.57 8.54
N GLY A 125 -52.23 38.74 7.32
CA GLY A 125 -52.44 37.64 6.38
C GLY A 125 -51.12 37.01 5.95
N ARG A 126 -51.04 35.67 6.04
CA ARG A 126 -49.78 34.94 5.88
C ARG A 126 -49.99 33.55 5.28
N CYS A 127 -48.93 32.96 4.74
CA CYS A 127 -48.90 31.54 4.36
C CYS A 127 -47.54 30.92 4.68
N ALA A 128 -47.40 29.60 4.53
CA ALA A 128 -46.16 28.86 4.82
C ALA A 128 -45.61 29.10 6.25
N HIS A 129 -46.51 29.41 7.18
CA HIS A 129 -46.25 29.49 8.61
C HIS A 129 -46.43 28.10 9.23
N SER A 130 -46.02 27.94 10.48
CA SER A 130 -46.32 26.75 11.26
C SER A 130 -47.17 27.09 12.47
N SER A 131 -47.93 26.09 12.94
CA SER A 131 -48.72 26.20 14.13
C SER A 131 -48.72 24.91 14.94
N VAL A 132 -48.94 25.04 16.24
CA VAL A 132 -49.08 23.91 17.18
C VAL A 132 -50.16 24.19 18.20
N LEU A 133 -50.87 23.15 18.64
CA LEU A 133 -51.86 23.26 19.70
C LEU A 133 -51.19 23.11 21.06
N ILE A 134 -51.46 24.06 21.97
CA ILE A 134 -50.98 24.04 23.35
C ILE A 134 -52.19 23.96 24.27
N ASN A 135 -52.23 22.95 25.14
CA ASN A 135 -53.26 22.83 26.15
C ASN A 135 -52.77 23.42 27.47
N THR A 136 -53.56 24.34 28.03
CA THR A 136 -53.33 24.92 29.36
C THR A 136 -54.54 24.67 30.26
N SER A 137 -54.45 25.10 31.51
CA SER A 137 -55.59 25.08 32.44
C SER A 137 -56.77 25.95 32.00
N SER A 138 -56.55 26.97 31.16
CA SER A 138 -57.63 27.82 30.62
C SER A 138 -58.26 27.28 29.34
N GLY A 139 -57.61 26.34 28.67
CA GLY A 139 -58.11 25.65 27.48
C GLY A 139 -57.08 25.48 26.37
N PRO A 140 -57.51 25.04 25.19
CA PRO A 140 -56.64 24.88 24.04
C PRO A 140 -56.30 26.24 23.41
N HIS A 141 -55.03 26.42 23.09
CA HIS A 141 -54.48 27.60 22.43
C HIS A 141 -53.76 27.19 21.14
N LEU A 142 -53.95 27.95 20.06
CA LEU A 142 -53.18 27.76 18.83
C LEU A 142 -51.98 28.72 18.84
N LEU A 143 -50.77 28.18 18.84
CA LEU A 143 -49.57 28.95 18.61
C LEU A 143 -49.30 29.07 17.11
N VAL A 144 -48.97 30.26 16.62
CA VAL A 144 -48.61 30.53 15.22
C VAL A 144 -47.29 31.28 15.14
N VAL A 145 -46.37 30.80 14.30
CA VAL A 145 -45.03 31.38 14.16
C VAL A 145 -44.69 31.68 12.70
N GLY A 146 -44.23 32.91 12.45
CA GLY A 146 -43.65 33.33 11.18
C GLY A 146 -44.58 33.18 9.98
N GLY A 147 -43.98 32.85 8.83
CA GLY A 147 -44.63 32.73 7.53
C GLY A 147 -44.14 33.76 6.50
N ILE A 148 -44.61 33.61 5.27
CA ILE A 148 -44.40 34.63 4.24
C ILE A 148 -45.21 35.87 4.63
N SER A 149 -44.56 37.04 4.57
CA SER A 149 -45.11 38.34 4.93
C SER A 149 -45.45 38.51 6.43
N ALA A 150 -44.93 37.64 7.31
CA ALA A 150 -45.12 37.77 8.74
C ALA A 150 -43.88 37.35 9.54
N TYR A 151 -43.48 38.19 10.50
CA TYR A 151 -42.26 38.02 11.30
C TYR A 151 -42.56 38.14 12.79
N ASP A 152 -43.60 37.46 13.23
CA ASP A 152 -44.18 37.60 14.56
C ASP A 152 -44.50 36.23 15.18
N PHE A 153 -44.99 36.26 16.42
CA PHE A 153 -45.26 35.08 17.22
C PHE A 153 -46.59 35.30 17.94
N TRP A 154 -47.61 34.55 17.57
CA TRP A 154 -48.98 34.76 18.03
C TRP A 154 -49.53 33.56 18.76
N ILE A 155 -50.35 33.82 19.78
CA ILE A 155 -51.14 32.80 20.44
C ILE A 155 -52.63 33.14 20.37
N PHE A 156 -53.43 32.19 19.94
CA PHE A 156 -54.88 32.31 19.84
C PHE A 156 -55.54 31.48 20.94
N ASP A 157 -56.30 32.14 21.81
CA ASP A 157 -57.19 31.46 22.74
C ASP A 157 -58.43 31.00 21.97
N ILE A 158 -58.57 29.68 21.78
CA ILE A 158 -59.66 29.11 20.98
C ILE A 158 -61.01 29.27 21.69
N LYS A 159 -61.03 29.25 23.03
CA LYS A 159 -62.25 29.36 23.83
C LYS A 159 -62.79 30.78 23.79
N ASN A 160 -61.92 31.76 24.02
CA ASN A 160 -62.28 33.18 24.04
C ASN A 160 -62.25 33.84 22.66
N LYS A 161 -61.73 33.14 21.64
CA LYS A 161 -61.61 33.60 20.25
C LYS A 161 -60.81 34.90 20.12
N SER A 162 -59.72 35.00 20.88
CA SER A 162 -58.89 36.21 20.98
C SER A 162 -57.42 35.91 20.69
N TRP A 163 -56.77 36.83 19.98
CA TRP A 163 -55.34 36.77 19.70
C TRP A 163 -54.53 37.57 20.71
N LYS A 164 -53.32 37.10 20.98
CA LYS A 164 -52.29 37.83 21.71
C LYS A 164 -50.94 37.67 21.02
N GLU A 165 -50.27 38.77 20.78
CA GLU A 165 -48.90 38.77 20.27
C GLU A 165 -47.92 38.52 21.42
N LEU A 166 -46.90 37.70 21.17
CA LEU A 166 -45.81 37.44 22.10
C LEU A 166 -44.53 38.08 21.54
N PHE A 167 -43.87 38.87 22.39
CA PHE A 167 -42.72 39.68 22.00
C PHE A 167 -41.39 39.06 22.47
N ASN A 168 -40.28 39.70 22.12
CA ASN A 168 -38.92 39.32 22.51
C ASN A 168 -38.47 37.95 21.97
N ILE A 169 -39.00 37.54 20.82
CA ILE A 169 -38.59 36.33 20.13
C ILE A 169 -37.45 36.65 19.15
N PRO A 170 -36.39 35.82 19.08
CA PRO A 170 -35.32 36.00 18.11
C PRO A 170 -35.79 36.04 16.66
N LYS A 171 -35.12 36.88 15.87
CA LYS A 171 -35.33 36.97 14.42
C LYS A 171 -35.12 35.64 13.71
N ASN A 172 -34.16 34.83 14.16
CA ASN A 172 -33.91 33.51 13.57
C ASN A 172 -35.04 32.49 13.86
N VAL A 173 -36.08 32.83 14.63
CA VAL A 173 -37.27 31.99 14.80
C VAL A 173 -38.47 32.57 14.04
N ILE A 174 -38.78 33.85 14.28
CA ILE A 174 -39.97 34.50 13.67
C ILE A 174 -39.79 34.79 12.18
N ASN A 175 -38.54 34.94 11.70
CA ASN A 175 -38.23 35.16 10.28
C ASN A 175 -37.97 33.83 9.55
N ARG A 176 -38.93 32.90 9.68
CA ARG A 176 -38.92 31.62 8.98
C ARG A 176 -40.23 31.39 8.24
N GLN A 177 -40.11 30.70 7.12
CA GLN A 177 -41.20 30.24 6.27
C GLN A 177 -40.91 28.81 5.84
N TYR A 178 -41.94 28.00 5.59
CA TYR A 178 -41.82 26.56 5.32
C TYR A 178 -40.98 25.80 6.36
N HIS A 179 -40.98 26.28 7.60
CA HIS A 179 -40.37 25.58 8.73
C HIS A 179 -41.39 24.62 9.33
N SER A 180 -40.97 23.81 10.30
CA SER A 180 -41.85 22.94 11.08
C SER A 180 -41.70 23.24 12.57
N LEU A 181 -42.79 23.03 13.32
CA LEU A 181 -42.81 23.18 14.78
C LEU A 181 -43.16 21.83 15.42
N SER A 182 -42.50 21.55 16.54
CA SER A 182 -42.87 20.47 17.44
C SER A 182 -43.04 21.02 18.85
N LEU A 183 -44.05 20.52 19.56
CA LEU A 183 -44.33 20.86 20.96
C LEU A 183 -43.80 19.74 21.87
N TRP A 184 -43.06 20.11 22.90
CA TRP A 184 -42.69 19.21 23.99
C TRP A 184 -43.11 19.80 25.34
N SER A 185 -44.12 19.20 25.98
CA SER A 185 -44.52 19.58 27.33
C SER A 185 -43.49 19.07 28.35
N VAL A 186 -42.78 20.00 28.98
CA VAL A 186 -41.77 19.71 30.01
C VAL A 186 -42.44 19.59 31.37
N THR A 187 -43.39 20.48 31.66
CA THR A 187 -44.27 20.44 32.83
C THR A 187 -45.68 20.85 32.39
N PRO A 188 -46.71 20.73 33.26
CA PRO A 188 -48.07 21.18 32.93
C PRO A 188 -48.18 22.67 32.56
N THR A 189 -47.21 23.51 32.96
CA THR A 189 -47.19 24.95 32.71
C THR A 189 -46.04 25.39 31.80
N THR A 190 -45.10 24.51 31.48
CA THR A 190 -43.90 24.83 30.69
C THR A 190 -43.83 23.92 29.46
N ASN A 191 -43.85 24.55 28.29
CA ASN A 191 -43.76 23.87 27.00
C ASN A 191 -42.54 24.35 26.23
N TRP A 192 -41.85 23.45 25.57
CA TRP A 192 -40.77 23.77 24.64
C TRP A 192 -41.27 23.65 23.21
N ILE A 193 -41.10 24.71 22.45
CA ILE A 193 -41.39 24.79 21.03
C ILE A 193 -40.09 24.61 20.28
N ILE A 194 -39.98 23.51 19.54
CA ILE A 194 -38.80 23.18 18.76
C ILE A 194 -39.10 23.54 17.30
N VAL A 195 -38.28 24.40 16.72
CA VAL A 195 -38.42 24.94 15.37
C VAL A 195 -37.34 24.30 14.50
N PHE A 196 -37.76 23.68 13.39
CA PHE A 196 -36.86 22.98 12.47
C PHE A 196 -36.91 23.56 11.07
N GLY A 197 -35.73 23.70 10.45
CA GLY A 197 -35.59 24.02 9.03
C GLY A 197 -36.25 25.34 8.63
N GLY A 198 -36.75 25.40 7.41
CA GLY A 198 -37.29 26.60 6.78
C GLY A 198 -36.51 27.02 5.54
N VAL A 199 -37.15 27.82 4.68
CA VAL A 199 -36.58 28.34 3.44
C VAL A 199 -36.22 29.82 3.64
N THR A 200 -35.27 30.06 4.53
CA THR A 200 -34.63 31.36 4.78
C THR A 200 -33.14 31.14 5.04
N SER A 201 -32.39 32.21 5.36
CA SER A 201 -31.00 32.10 5.82
C SER A 201 -30.86 31.37 7.17
N TYR A 202 -31.97 31.10 7.86
CA TYR A 202 -32.01 30.44 9.15
C TYR A 202 -32.61 29.03 8.99
N SER A 203 -31.76 28.00 9.03
CA SER A 203 -32.19 26.60 8.95
C SER A 203 -31.90 25.80 10.23
N ASP A 204 -31.05 26.33 11.11
CA ASP A 204 -30.65 25.68 12.36
C ASP A 204 -31.85 25.44 13.28
N THR A 205 -31.81 24.37 14.08
CA THR A 205 -32.83 24.11 15.08
C THR A 205 -32.84 25.22 16.14
N ALA A 206 -34.02 25.67 16.56
CA ALA A 206 -34.17 26.60 17.67
C ALA A 206 -35.19 26.05 18.68
N VAL A 207 -34.95 26.31 19.96
CA VAL A 207 -35.86 25.89 21.04
C VAL A 207 -36.31 27.12 21.81
N ILE A 208 -37.62 27.32 21.88
CA ILE A 208 -38.26 28.37 22.69
C ILE A 208 -38.97 27.71 23.85
N GLU A 209 -38.68 28.14 25.06
CA GLU A 209 -39.49 27.81 26.23
C GLU A 209 -40.65 28.81 26.33
N LEU A 210 -41.86 28.28 26.38
CA LEU A 210 -43.10 29.02 26.55
C LEU A 210 -43.77 28.56 27.85
N ARG A 211 -43.92 29.48 28.81
CA ARG A 211 -44.49 29.22 30.12
C ARG A 211 -45.83 29.92 30.28
N TYR A 212 -46.82 29.16 30.73
CA TYR A 212 -48.11 29.68 31.16
C TYR A 212 -48.03 30.04 32.64
N THR A 213 -48.21 31.32 32.94
CA THR A 213 -48.07 31.89 34.28
C THR A 213 -49.39 31.87 35.05
N SER A 214 -49.33 31.98 36.37
CA SER A 214 -50.52 32.01 37.25
C SER A 214 -51.47 33.17 36.96
N ASN A 215 -50.98 34.23 36.32
CA ASN A 215 -51.78 35.41 35.97
C ASN A 215 -52.51 35.24 34.63
N ASN A 216 -52.61 34.02 34.11
CA ASN A 216 -53.12 33.71 32.78
C ASN A 216 -52.36 34.45 31.67
N ASP A 217 -51.05 34.62 31.86
CA ASP A 217 -50.15 35.25 30.91
C ASP A 217 -49.05 34.30 30.44
N TRP A 218 -48.34 34.67 29.38
CA TRP A 218 -47.31 33.90 28.72
C TRP A 218 -45.95 34.54 28.91
N SER A 219 -44.95 33.74 29.26
CA SER A 219 -43.55 34.16 29.19
C SER A 219 -42.78 33.29 28.23
N THR A 220 -41.87 33.91 27.49
CA THR A 220 -41.06 33.26 26.45
C THR A 220 -39.59 33.43 26.76
N SER A 221 -38.82 32.36 26.63
CA SER A 221 -37.37 32.39 26.72
C SER A 221 -36.75 31.47 25.67
N ILE A 222 -35.46 31.67 25.37
CA ILE A 222 -34.73 30.86 24.41
C ILE A 222 -33.95 29.81 25.19
N ILE A 223 -33.97 28.57 24.71
CA ILE A 223 -33.14 27.49 25.24
C ILE A 223 -31.97 27.27 24.28
N PRO A 224 -30.74 27.65 24.66
CA PRO A 224 -29.55 27.32 23.88
C PRO A 224 -29.44 25.81 23.71
N LEU A 225 -29.14 25.36 22.48
CA LEU A 225 -29.08 23.93 22.15
C LEU A 225 -27.96 23.17 22.87
N ASP A 226 -26.93 23.86 23.35
CA ASP A 226 -25.86 23.32 24.19
C ASP A 226 -26.27 23.19 25.67
N GLN A 227 -27.34 23.88 26.09
CA GLN A 227 -27.79 23.94 27.49
C GLN A 227 -29.14 23.25 27.74
N TYR A 228 -29.77 22.66 26.72
CA TYR A 228 -31.12 22.10 26.88
C TYR A 228 -31.18 21.00 27.96
N GLN A 229 -30.16 20.17 28.12
CA GLN A 229 -30.18 19.10 29.15
C GLN A 229 -30.20 19.68 30.56
N GLU A 230 -29.38 20.69 30.81
CA GLU A 230 -29.32 21.38 32.10
C GLU A 230 -30.64 22.11 32.39
N LYS A 231 -31.18 22.83 31.40
CA LYS A 231 -32.49 23.50 31.50
C LYS A 231 -33.62 22.52 31.76
N LEU A 232 -33.58 21.34 31.14
CA LEU A 232 -34.57 20.28 31.37
C LEU A 232 -34.54 19.79 32.83
N GLN A 233 -33.34 19.53 33.35
CA GLN A 233 -33.15 19.11 34.75
C GLN A 233 -33.54 20.21 35.73
N GLU A 234 -33.24 21.47 35.42
CA GLU A 234 -33.66 22.64 36.21
C GLU A 234 -35.19 22.71 36.31
N ARG A 235 -35.91 22.67 35.18
CA ARG A 235 -37.39 22.73 35.16
C ARG A 235 -38.04 21.55 35.87
N ARG A 236 -37.46 20.35 35.76
CA ARG A 236 -37.95 19.17 36.48
C ARG A 236 -37.79 19.31 37.99
N ARG A 237 -36.61 19.75 38.45
CA ARG A 237 -36.36 20.01 39.88
C ARG A 237 -37.26 21.10 40.44
N GLU A 238 -37.44 22.21 39.71
CA GLU A 238 -38.37 23.28 40.09
C GLU A 238 -39.81 22.76 40.24
N TRP A 239 -40.25 21.94 39.28
CA TRP A 239 -41.59 21.37 39.30
C TRP A 239 -41.77 20.37 40.45
N GLU A 240 -40.83 19.45 40.64
CA GLU A 240 -40.81 18.49 41.75
C GLU A 240 -40.82 19.20 43.12
N ALA A 241 -39.99 20.24 43.29
CA ALA A 241 -39.97 21.04 44.51
C ALA A 241 -41.29 21.80 44.76
N SER A 242 -42.03 22.13 43.71
CA SER A 242 -43.35 22.77 43.80
C SER A 242 -44.50 21.80 44.06
N GLN A 243 -44.27 20.49 43.94
CA GLN A 243 -45.29 19.49 44.28
C GLN A 243 -45.43 19.39 45.80
N PRO A 244 -46.67 19.26 46.32
CA PRO A 244 -46.88 18.98 47.74
C PRO A 244 -46.35 17.57 48.07
N ILE A 245 -45.18 17.52 48.72
CA ILE A 245 -44.56 16.25 49.14
C ILE A 245 -45.31 15.71 50.36
N GLN A 246 -45.85 14.49 50.26
CA GLN A 246 -46.38 13.80 51.44
C GLN A 246 -45.23 13.49 52.41
N PRO A 247 -45.43 13.56 53.74
CA PRO A 247 -44.36 13.38 54.72
C PRO A 247 -43.58 12.05 54.58
N GLU A 248 -44.23 11.03 54.02
CA GLU A 248 -43.68 9.70 53.77
C GLU A 248 -42.69 9.71 52.59
N ASP A 249 -43.03 10.39 51.49
CA ASP A 249 -42.16 10.56 50.32
C ASP A 249 -40.90 11.36 50.67
N ARG A 250 -40.99 12.33 51.59
CA ARG A 250 -39.84 13.11 52.05
C ARG A 250 -38.80 12.27 52.77
N ARG A 251 -39.27 11.31 53.60
CA ARG A 251 -38.37 10.38 54.31
C ARG A 251 -37.69 9.41 53.35
N GLU A 252 -38.41 8.96 52.32
CA GLU A 252 -37.83 8.07 51.32
C GLU A 252 -36.84 8.80 50.42
N ILE A 253 -37.12 10.06 50.03
CA ILE A 253 -36.17 10.91 49.29
C ILE A 253 -34.89 11.15 50.12
N ASP A 254 -35.02 11.49 51.40
CA ASP A 254 -33.85 11.68 52.29
C ASP A 254 -33.03 10.39 52.43
N ARG A 255 -33.70 9.22 52.46
CA ARG A 255 -33.05 7.91 52.51
C ARG A 255 -32.29 7.62 51.21
N LEU A 256 -32.95 7.78 50.06
CA LEU A 256 -32.35 7.55 48.74
C LEU A 256 -31.20 8.52 48.46
N THR A 257 -31.29 9.76 48.93
CA THR A 257 -30.22 10.77 48.78
C THR A 257 -28.95 10.33 49.51
N ARG A 258 -29.06 9.75 50.71
CA ARG A 258 -27.90 9.22 51.43
C ARG A 258 -27.27 8.03 50.71
N VAL A 259 -28.09 7.12 50.18
CA VAL A 259 -27.60 5.97 49.40
C VAL A 259 -26.88 6.43 48.13
N LEU A 260 -27.42 7.44 47.43
CA LEU A 260 -26.78 8.01 46.25
C LEU A 260 -25.44 8.67 46.59
N GLN A 261 -25.36 9.42 47.70
CA GLN A 261 -24.10 10.02 48.16
C GLN A 261 -23.04 8.98 48.52
N GLU A 262 -23.41 7.86 49.13
CA GLU A 262 -22.50 6.75 49.38
C GLU A 262 -22.02 6.12 48.07
N ARG A 263 -22.94 5.89 47.12
CA ARG A 263 -22.58 5.31 45.82
C ARG A 263 -21.68 6.22 44.98
N GLU A 264 -21.89 7.53 45.04
CA GLU A 264 -21.01 8.51 44.39
C GLU A 264 -19.58 8.45 44.96
N ARG A 265 -19.44 8.33 46.29
CA ARG A 265 -18.12 8.18 46.93
C ARG A 265 -17.41 6.91 46.48
N GLU A 266 -18.11 5.78 46.45
CA GLU A 266 -17.54 4.51 45.95
C GLU A 266 -17.07 4.62 44.50
N LEU A 267 -17.86 5.27 43.63
CA LEU A 267 -17.48 5.49 42.24
C LEU A 267 -16.28 6.42 42.09
N GLU A 268 -16.15 7.42 42.96
CA GLU A 268 -15.01 8.33 42.98
C GLU A 268 -13.73 7.60 43.43
N GLU A 269 -13.82 6.72 44.43
CA GLU A 269 -12.71 5.85 44.85
C GLU A 269 -12.30 4.89 43.73
N GLU A 270 -13.25 4.22 43.08
CA GLU A 270 -12.98 3.33 41.94
C GLU A 270 -12.32 4.08 40.77
N ARG A 271 -12.74 5.33 40.49
CA ARG A 271 -12.10 6.18 39.48
C ARG A 271 -10.66 6.50 39.84
N ARG A 272 -10.37 6.83 41.10
CA ARG A 272 -9.00 7.09 41.59
C ARG A 272 -8.12 5.87 41.46
N GLU A 273 -8.61 4.68 41.81
CA GLU A 273 -7.87 3.43 41.65
C GLU A 273 -7.58 3.13 40.18
N LYS A 274 -8.59 3.25 39.29
CA LYS A 274 -8.40 3.08 37.85
C LYS A 274 -7.39 4.06 37.27
N GLU A 275 -7.39 5.31 37.73
CA GLU A 275 -6.41 6.31 37.31
C GLU A 275 -4.99 5.97 37.77
N GLN A 276 -4.82 5.48 38.99
CA GLN A 276 -3.51 5.00 39.46
C GLN A 276 -3.02 3.80 38.64
N VAL A 277 -3.88 2.84 38.34
CA VAL A 277 -3.54 1.69 37.49
C VAL A 277 -3.17 2.14 36.08
N ARG A 278 -3.95 3.05 35.47
CA ARG A 278 -3.64 3.62 34.16
C ARG A 278 -2.27 4.28 34.14
N ASN A 279 -1.94 5.08 35.16
CA ASN A 279 -0.65 5.76 35.24
C ASN A 279 0.52 4.78 35.40
N ARG A 280 0.34 3.68 36.16
CA ARG A 280 1.35 2.62 36.26
C ARG A 280 1.57 1.91 34.92
N LEU A 281 0.48 1.56 34.21
CA LEU A 281 0.56 0.93 32.90
C LEU A 281 1.23 1.86 31.87
N GLN A 282 0.92 3.15 31.91
CA GLN A 282 1.53 4.16 31.05
C GLN A 282 3.06 4.20 31.25
N GLN A 283 3.52 4.25 32.50
CA GLN A 283 4.96 4.21 32.81
C GLN A 283 5.64 2.91 32.33
N GLN A 284 4.95 1.77 32.45
CA GLN A 284 5.46 0.50 31.93
C GLN A 284 5.55 0.47 30.41
N LEU A 285 4.57 1.05 29.70
CA LEU A 285 4.57 1.17 28.25
C LEU A 285 5.73 2.05 27.78
N GLU A 286 5.89 3.25 28.35
CA GLU A 286 7.01 4.14 28.05
C GLU A 286 8.37 3.47 28.32
N GLY A 287 8.47 2.67 29.39
CA GLY A 287 9.66 1.87 29.67
C GLY A 287 9.95 0.82 28.61
N ARG A 288 8.92 0.10 28.13
CA ARG A 288 9.05 -0.89 27.04
C ARG A 288 9.38 -0.25 25.70
N GLU A 289 8.80 0.91 25.38
CA GLU A 289 9.10 1.65 24.15
C GLU A 289 10.57 2.04 24.09
N ARG A 290 11.13 2.59 25.17
CA ARG A 290 12.57 2.91 25.24
C ARG A 290 13.46 1.67 25.06
N GLN A 291 13.07 0.53 25.61
CA GLN A 291 13.81 -0.72 25.42
C GLN A 291 13.76 -1.20 23.97
N LEU A 292 12.61 -1.07 23.31
CA LEU A 292 12.45 -1.41 21.89
C LEU A 292 13.29 -0.49 21.01
N GLU A 293 13.29 0.82 21.26
CA GLU A 293 14.12 1.78 20.53
C GLU A 293 15.62 1.46 20.68
N GLN A 294 16.08 1.16 21.90
CA GLN A 294 17.46 0.75 22.14
C GLN A 294 17.82 -0.55 21.41
N ALA A 295 16.93 -1.56 21.46
CA ALA A 295 17.14 -2.81 20.75
C ALA A 295 17.19 -2.62 19.23
N GLN A 296 16.35 -1.74 18.68
CA GLN A 296 16.36 -1.39 17.26
C GLN A 296 17.66 -0.70 16.85
N GLN A 297 18.13 0.29 17.63
CA GLN A 297 19.40 0.97 17.37
C GLN A 297 20.58 -0.01 17.39
N GLN A 298 20.65 -0.87 18.41
CA GLN A 298 21.68 -1.91 18.49
C GLN A 298 21.58 -2.91 17.32
N GLY A 299 20.37 -3.27 16.90
CA GLY A 299 20.13 -4.11 15.72
C GLY A 299 20.67 -3.47 14.44
N GLN A 300 20.37 -2.20 14.21
CA GLN A 300 20.85 -1.44 13.05
C GLN A 300 22.38 -1.30 13.04
N GLU A 301 22.99 -1.06 14.20
CA GLU A 301 24.45 -0.95 14.31
C GLU A 301 25.14 -2.29 14.02
N ARG A 302 24.60 -3.40 14.55
CA ARG A 302 25.10 -4.75 14.23
C ARG A 302 24.96 -5.08 12.74
N GLU A 303 23.85 -4.69 12.12
CA GLU A 303 23.64 -4.90 10.69
C GLU A 303 24.65 -4.11 9.85
N ARG A 304 24.93 -2.85 10.22
CA ARG A 304 25.97 -2.05 9.57
C ARG A 304 27.35 -2.68 9.69
N GLN A 305 27.73 -3.12 10.89
CA GLN A 305 29.01 -3.80 11.12
C GLN A 305 29.11 -5.09 10.31
N ALA A 306 28.03 -5.88 10.23
CA ALA A 306 28.00 -7.10 9.42
C ALA A 306 28.17 -6.80 7.92
N ARG A 307 27.49 -5.76 7.39
CA ARG A 307 27.64 -5.32 6.00
C ARG A 307 29.07 -4.85 5.69
N GLU A 308 29.68 -4.06 6.57
CA GLU A 308 31.08 -3.62 6.40
C GLU A 308 32.05 -4.81 6.42
N GLN A 309 31.84 -5.79 7.30
CA GLN A 309 32.63 -7.02 7.33
C GLN A 309 32.47 -7.84 6.05
N GLU A 310 31.24 -7.98 5.56
CA GLU A 310 30.94 -8.69 4.31
C GLU A 310 31.62 -8.01 3.11
N GLU A 311 31.52 -6.69 2.98
CA GLU A 311 32.19 -5.94 1.92
C GLU A 311 33.72 -6.10 1.99
N ASN A 312 34.30 -6.08 3.19
CA ASN A 312 35.74 -6.27 3.35
C ASN A 312 36.16 -7.70 2.96
N LEU A 313 35.40 -8.72 3.36
CA LEU A 313 35.64 -10.11 2.95
C LEU A 313 35.54 -10.28 1.43
N GLN A 314 34.52 -9.69 0.81
CA GLN A 314 34.36 -9.71 -0.65
C GLN A 314 35.55 -9.07 -1.37
N ARG A 315 36.03 -7.90 -0.89
CA ARG A 315 37.23 -7.27 -1.45
C ARG A 315 38.47 -8.16 -1.31
N GLN A 316 38.65 -8.82 -0.18
CA GLN A 316 39.76 -9.75 0.03
C GLN A 316 39.67 -10.96 -0.89
N LEU A 317 38.47 -11.55 -1.05
CA LEU A 317 38.24 -12.66 -1.97
C LEU A 317 38.55 -12.27 -3.42
N GLN A 318 38.03 -11.14 -3.89
CA GLN A 318 38.32 -10.64 -5.24
C GLN A 318 39.82 -10.41 -5.46
N LYS A 319 40.53 -9.89 -4.44
CA LYS A 319 41.98 -9.72 -4.53
C LYS A 319 42.70 -11.07 -4.66
N ARG A 320 42.33 -12.06 -3.84
CA ARG A 320 42.91 -13.41 -3.88
C ARG A 320 42.60 -14.13 -5.20
N GLU A 321 41.39 -13.96 -5.75
CA GLU A 321 41.03 -14.50 -7.05
C GLU A 321 41.91 -13.91 -8.15
N ARG A 322 42.11 -12.59 -8.18
CA ARG A 322 43.00 -11.93 -9.14
C ARG A 322 44.44 -12.41 -9.01
N GLU A 323 44.96 -12.52 -7.79
CA GLU A 323 46.32 -13.03 -7.54
C GLU A 323 46.46 -14.49 -8.01
N SER A 324 45.47 -15.35 -7.73
CA SER A 324 45.46 -16.73 -8.18
C SER A 324 45.35 -16.85 -9.70
N GLU A 325 44.59 -15.97 -10.35
CA GLU A 325 44.45 -15.94 -11.80
C GLU A 325 45.74 -15.47 -12.48
N GLN A 326 46.42 -14.47 -11.92
CA GLN A 326 47.74 -14.04 -12.37
C GLN A 326 48.77 -15.17 -12.26
N GLN A 327 48.83 -15.86 -11.12
CA GLN A 327 49.72 -17.01 -10.95
C GLN A 327 49.42 -18.13 -11.94
N ARG A 328 48.13 -18.38 -12.22
CA ARG A 328 47.72 -19.37 -13.21
C ARG A 328 48.19 -18.98 -14.60
N GLN A 329 48.01 -17.73 -15.01
CA GLN A 329 48.50 -17.23 -16.30
C GLN A 329 50.03 -17.30 -16.41
N GLU A 330 50.76 -17.01 -15.34
CA GLU A 330 52.22 -17.13 -15.31
C GLU A 330 52.67 -18.58 -15.46
N LYS A 331 52.07 -19.51 -14.71
CA LYS A 331 52.33 -20.95 -14.88
C LYS A 331 51.97 -21.46 -16.27
N ASP A 332 50.87 -21.00 -16.85
CA ASP A 332 50.47 -21.37 -18.22
C ASP A 332 51.52 -20.89 -19.25
N ARG A 333 52.12 -19.71 -19.04
CA ARG A 333 53.24 -19.21 -19.87
C ARG A 333 54.50 -20.06 -19.69
N GLU A 334 54.84 -20.44 -18.46
CA GLU A 334 55.98 -21.33 -18.20
C GLU A 334 55.79 -22.72 -18.83
N ILE A 335 54.58 -23.29 -18.71
CA ILE A 335 54.22 -24.57 -19.35
C ILE A 335 54.37 -24.45 -20.87
N GLN A 336 53.92 -23.34 -21.46
CA GLN A 336 54.04 -23.11 -22.90
C GLN A 336 55.52 -23.04 -23.33
N GLN A 337 56.36 -22.32 -22.60
CA GLN A 337 57.80 -22.26 -22.86
C GLN A 337 58.47 -23.63 -22.72
N CYS A 338 58.10 -24.41 -21.69
CA CYS A 338 58.60 -25.77 -21.50
C CYS A 338 58.21 -26.68 -22.67
N ARG A 339 56.96 -26.60 -23.17
CA ARG A 339 56.50 -27.36 -24.34
C ARG A 339 57.28 -26.99 -25.61
N GLU A 340 57.54 -25.70 -25.82
CA GLU A 340 58.33 -25.24 -26.98
C GLU A 340 59.77 -25.76 -26.92
N ARG A 341 60.39 -25.72 -25.73
CA ARG A 341 61.72 -26.30 -25.50
C ARG A 341 61.72 -27.81 -25.72
N GLU A 342 60.72 -28.52 -25.23
CA GLU A 342 60.57 -29.96 -25.42
C GLU A 342 60.48 -30.31 -26.92
N GLN A 343 59.66 -29.58 -27.69
CA GLN A 343 59.57 -29.74 -29.14
C GLN A 343 60.90 -29.42 -29.86
N GLN A 344 61.65 -28.43 -29.38
CA GLN A 344 62.97 -28.12 -29.94
C GLN A 344 63.97 -29.26 -29.66
N LEU A 345 64.04 -29.74 -28.43
CA LEU A 345 64.90 -30.87 -28.05
C LEU A 345 64.53 -32.15 -28.80
N GLN A 346 63.24 -32.44 -28.99
CA GLN A 346 62.79 -33.57 -29.80
C GLN A 346 63.30 -33.49 -31.24
N ARG A 347 63.27 -32.28 -31.85
CA ARG A 347 63.84 -32.05 -33.19
C ARG A 347 65.35 -32.26 -33.24
N GLU A 348 66.08 -31.78 -32.22
CA GLU A 348 67.53 -31.97 -32.12
C GLU A 348 67.90 -33.44 -31.94
N VAL A 349 67.17 -34.19 -31.10
CA VAL A 349 67.35 -35.64 -30.92
C VAL A 349 67.08 -36.38 -32.23
N GLN A 350 66.03 -36.00 -32.96
CA GLN A 350 65.71 -36.62 -34.25
C GLN A 350 66.79 -36.36 -35.30
N GLN A 351 67.29 -35.12 -35.41
CA GLN A 351 68.43 -34.80 -36.28
C GLN A 351 69.72 -35.50 -35.85
N GLY A 352 69.95 -35.64 -34.54
CA GLY A 352 71.06 -36.41 -33.98
C GLY A 352 70.99 -37.88 -34.38
N GLY A 353 69.81 -38.49 -34.27
CA GLY A 353 69.56 -39.87 -34.69
C GLY A 353 69.79 -40.08 -36.19
N GLU A 354 69.35 -39.16 -37.05
CA GLU A 354 69.61 -39.21 -38.49
C GLU A 354 71.12 -39.13 -38.81
N ARG A 355 71.86 -38.26 -38.10
CA ARG A 355 73.31 -38.15 -38.24
C ARG A 355 74.02 -39.42 -37.77
N GLU A 356 73.59 -39.99 -36.67
CA GLU A 356 74.15 -41.24 -36.13
C GLU A 356 73.92 -42.40 -37.10
N GLN A 357 72.71 -42.55 -37.65
CA GLN A 357 72.43 -43.54 -38.69
C GLN A 357 73.30 -43.32 -39.94
N GLY A 358 73.49 -42.06 -40.36
CA GLY A 358 74.38 -41.72 -41.46
C GLY A 358 75.83 -42.13 -41.22
N LEU A 359 76.37 -41.82 -40.03
CA LEU A 359 77.72 -42.20 -39.62
C LEU A 359 77.87 -43.73 -39.48
N GLN A 360 76.84 -44.42 -38.98
CA GLN A 360 76.83 -45.87 -38.84
C GLN A 360 76.89 -46.56 -40.22
N GLY A 361 76.17 -46.02 -41.22
CA GLY A 361 76.27 -46.46 -42.61
C GLY A 361 77.68 -46.27 -43.20
N GLN A 362 78.31 -45.12 -42.93
CA GLN A 362 79.70 -44.86 -43.35
C GLN A 362 80.70 -45.80 -42.68
N LEU A 363 80.54 -46.06 -41.37
CA LEU A 363 81.38 -46.99 -40.63
C LEU A 363 81.27 -48.41 -41.18
N GLN A 364 80.06 -48.84 -41.53
CA GLN A 364 79.81 -50.17 -42.11
C GLN A 364 80.48 -50.31 -43.49
N GLN A 365 80.42 -49.27 -44.33
CA GLN A 365 81.17 -49.23 -45.59
C GLN A 365 82.68 -49.29 -45.36
N ALA A 366 83.21 -48.52 -44.41
CA ALA A 366 84.65 -48.51 -44.11
C ALA A 366 85.13 -49.87 -43.58
N GLN A 367 84.34 -50.55 -42.75
CA GLN A 367 84.63 -51.91 -42.27
C GLN A 367 84.67 -52.92 -43.42
N GLN A 368 83.73 -52.83 -44.37
CA GLN A 368 83.71 -53.71 -45.53
C GLN A 368 84.94 -53.51 -46.42
N GLN A 369 85.33 -52.26 -46.67
CA GLN A 369 86.57 -51.92 -47.40
C GLN A 369 87.83 -52.44 -46.70
N LEU A 370 87.88 -52.34 -45.37
CA LEU A 370 88.99 -52.86 -44.58
C LEU A 370 89.08 -54.39 -44.70
N GLN A 371 87.95 -55.08 -44.68
CA GLN A 371 87.88 -56.54 -44.83
C GLN A 371 88.41 -56.99 -46.20
N GLU A 372 87.98 -56.32 -47.27
CA GLU A 372 88.50 -56.56 -48.63
C GLU A 372 90.01 -56.25 -48.76
N SER A 373 90.52 -55.27 -48.00
CA SER A 373 91.95 -54.96 -47.97
C SER A 373 92.73 -56.06 -47.24
N GLN A 374 92.22 -56.57 -46.11
CA GLN A 374 92.85 -57.65 -45.34
C GLN A 374 92.87 -58.97 -46.11
N GLU A 375 91.84 -59.29 -46.88
CA GLU A 375 91.82 -60.48 -47.75
C GLU A 375 92.86 -60.37 -48.87
N ARG A 376 93.01 -59.18 -49.46
CA ARG A 376 94.08 -58.90 -50.43
C ARG A 376 95.47 -59.11 -49.84
N GLU A 377 95.68 -58.65 -48.60
CA GLU A 377 96.96 -58.78 -47.91
C GLU A 377 97.32 -60.25 -47.61
N ARG A 378 96.36 -61.05 -47.15
CA ARG A 378 96.56 -62.51 -46.95
C ARG A 378 96.92 -63.23 -48.24
N GLY A 379 96.34 -62.83 -49.37
CA GLY A 379 96.66 -63.39 -50.68
C GLY A 379 98.12 -63.11 -51.09
N LEU A 380 98.63 -61.92 -50.78
CA LEU A 380 100.01 -61.54 -51.05
C LEU A 380 101.00 -62.28 -50.13
N GLU A 381 100.66 -62.48 -48.86
CA GLU A 381 101.51 -63.22 -47.91
C GLU A 381 101.68 -64.71 -48.28
N GLN A 382 100.66 -65.35 -48.86
CA GLN A 382 100.77 -66.73 -49.36
C GLN A 382 101.74 -66.84 -50.54
N GLN A 383 101.73 -65.88 -51.48
CA GLN A 383 102.64 -65.86 -52.62
C GLN A 383 104.11 -65.70 -52.21
N LEU A 384 104.38 -64.94 -51.14
CA LEU A 384 105.74 -64.76 -50.63
C LEU A 384 106.31 -66.05 -49.99
N ARG A 385 105.47 -66.86 -49.33
CA ARG A 385 105.92 -68.12 -48.71
C ARG A 385 106.31 -69.21 -49.72
N GLU A 386 105.69 -69.23 -50.90
CA GLU A 386 106.06 -70.20 -51.95
C GLU A 386 107.40 -69.84 -52.62
N ARG A 387 107.72 -68.53 -52.72
CA ARG A 387 108.98 -68.05 -53.30
C ARG A 387 110.20 -68.39 -52.45
N ASP A 388 110.09 -68.25 -51.13
CA ASP A 388 111.19 -68.56 -50.20
C ASP A 388 111.54 -70.05 -50.11
N ARG A 389 110.65 -70.94 -50.56
CA ARG A 389 110.89 -72.39 -50.53
C ARG A 389 111.72 -72.88 -51.72
N GLN A 390 111.75 -72.15 -52.84
CA GLN A 390 112.51 -72.53 -54.04
C GLN A 390 113.98 -72.07 -54.03
N GLU A 391 114.35 -71.03 -53.26
CA GLU A 391 115.72 -70.49 -53.28
C GLU A 391 116.75 -71.27 -52.44
N ARG A 392 116.35 -72.31 -51.69
CA ARG A 392 117.24 -73.02 -50.75
C ARG A 392 118.03 -74.22 -51.32
N GLU A 393 117.97 -74.52 -52.62
CA GLU A 393 118.54 -75.77 -53.18
C GLU A 393 119.65 -75.64 -54.26
N SER A 394 120.45 -74.57 -54.31
CA SER A 394 121.63 -74.56 -55.20
C SER A 394 122.83 -73.75 -54.67
N SER A 395 123.79 -74.44 -54.04
CA SER A 395 125.11 -73.94 -53.66
C SER A 395 126.21 -74.64 -54.51
N TRP A 396 127.39 -74.00 -54.64
CA TRP A 396 128.63 -74.43 -55.33
C TRP A 396 128.98 -73.82 -56.71
N VAL A 397 128.48 -72.62 -57.06
CA VAL A 397 129.08 -71.82 -58.14
C VAL A 397 129.34 -70.39 -57.63
N VAL A 398 130.63 -70.00 -57.53
CA VAL A 398 131.03 -68.65 -57.11
C VAL A 398 131.19 -67.76 -58.35
N SER A 399 130.49 -66.63 -58.37
CA SER A 399 130.48 -65.72 -59.51
C SER A 399 131.74 -64.88 -59.56
N ARG A 400 132.22 -64.57 -60.76
CA ARG A 400 133.45 -63.79 -60.99
C ARG A 400 133.38 -62.39 -60.37
N ASN A 401 132.19 -61.88 -60.11
CA ASN A 401 131.96 -60.58 -59.47
C ASN A 401 132.14 -60.59 -57.95
N ASP A 402 132.20 -61.78 -57.33
CA ASP A 402 132.28 -61.92 -55.87
C ASP A 402 133.72 -61.79 -55.35
N ILE A 403 134.72 -61.86 -56.25
CA ILE A 403 136.14 -61.70 -55.94
C ILE A 403 136.65 -60.41 -56.56
N ARG A 404 137.02 -59.44 -55.72
CA ARG A 404 137.69 -58.20 -56.15
C ARG A 404 139.19 -58.28 -55.92
N MET A 405 139.95 -58.35 -57.00
CA MET A 405 141.42 -58.33 -56.98
C MET A 405 141.94 -56.96 -56.53
N THR A 406 142.99 -56.94 -55.71
CA THR A 406 143.71 -55.70 -55.37
C THR A 406 145.07 -55.66 -56.07
N GLU A 407 145.70 -54.48 -56.09
CA GLU A 407 147.02 -54.29 -56.70
C GLU A 407 148.17 -54.78 -55.79
N ARG A 408 147.87 -55.23 -54.56
CA ARG A 408 148.88 -55.69 -53.61
C ARG A 408 149.33 -57.12 -53.93
N ILE A 409 150.53 -57.22 -54.50
CA ILE A 409 151.19 -58.49 -54.83
C ILE A 409 151.93 -59.02 -53.60
N LEU A 410 151.61 -60.26 -53.18
CA LEU A 410 152.23 -60.94 -52.04
C LEU A 410 153.49 -61.72 -52.42
N GLY A 411 153.64 -62.10 -53.69
CA GLY A 411 154.84 -62.79 -54.18
C GLY A 411 154.75 -63.17 -55.65
N ARG A 412 155.88 -63.10 -56.36
CA ARG A 412 156.02 -63.54 -57.76
C ARG A 412 156.89 -64.79 -57.83
N GLY A 413 156.44 -65.79 -58.58
CA GLY A 413 157.18 -67.01 -58.86
C GLY A 413 156.94 -67.47 -60.29
N GLY A 414 157.70 -68.47 -60.76
CA GLY A 414 157.78 -68.83 -62.19
C GLY A 414 156.46 -69.18 -62.90
N TRP A 415 155.36 -69.40 -62.17
CA TRP A 415 154.05 -69.80 -62.69
C TRP A 415 152.97 -68.71 -62.57
N GLY A 416 153.30 -67.57 -61.97
CA GLY A 416 152.35 -66.47 -61.76
C GLY A 416 152.54 -65.74 -60.44
N GLU A 417 151.80 -64.66 -60.27
CA GLU A 417 151.84 -63.82 -59.08
C GLU A 417 150.66 -64.06 -58.15
N VAL A 418 150.92 -64.09 -56.84
CA VAL A 418 149.89 -64.12 -55.81
C VAL A 418 149.55 -62.69 -55.43
N ARG A 419 148.27 -62.33 -55.45
CA ARG A 419 147.75 -61.02 -55.02
C ARG A 419 146.78 -61.19 -53.87
N VAL A 420 146.61 -60.13 -53.08
CA VAL A 420 145.48 -60.05 -52.15
C VAL A 420 144.21 -59.75 -52.95
N ALA A 421 143.14 -60.48 -52.68
CA ALA A 421 141.80 -60.23 -53.19
C ALA A 421 140.80 -60.20 -52.04
N ARG A 422 139.63 -59.58 -52.23
CA ARG A 422 138.52 -59.65 -51.28
C ARG A 422 137.42 -60.55 -51.80
N PHE A 423 137.01 -61.50 -50.97
CA PHE A 423 135.83 -62.33 -51.18
C PHE A 423 134.90 -62.17 -49.97
N HIS A 424 133.68 -61.68 -50.21
CA HIS A 424 132.69 -61.34 -49.16
C HIS A 424 133.26 -60.55 -47.96
N GLY A 425 134.12 -59.58 -48.25
CA GLY A 425 134.72 -58.69 -47.25
C GLY A 425 135.96 -59.24 -46.55
N LEU A 426 136.32 -60.51 -46.75
CA LEU A 426 137.53 -61.13 -46.20
C LEU A 426 138.70 -61.03 -47.19
N GLU A 427 139.88 -60.67 -46.69
CA GLU A 427 141.10 -60.66 -47.50
C GLU A 427 141.64 -62.08 -47.68
N VAL A 428 141.70 -62.51 -48.93
CA VAL A 428 142.13 -63.84 -49.37
C VAL A 428 143.32 -63.72 -50.32
N ALA A 429 144.18 -64.73 -50.37
CA ALA A 429 145.28 -64.80 -51.33
C ALA A 429 144.79 -65.43 -52.64
N ALA A 430 144.79 -64.66 -53.73
CA ALA A 430 144.38 -65.12 -55.06
C ALA A 430 145.62 -65.28 -55.95
N LYS A 431 145.79 -66.48 -56.52
CA LYS A 431 146.89 -66.79 -57.44
C LYS A 431 146.47 -66.41 -58.86
N VAL A 432 147.23 -65.53 -59.50
CA VAL A 432 147.08 -65.17 -60.91
C VAL A 432 148.17 -65.89 -61.69
N LEU A 433 147.79 -66.83 -62.55
CA LEU A 433 148.73 -67.58 -63.38
C LEU A 433 149.21 -66.74 -64.57
N HIS A 434 150.43 -66.98 -65.04
CA HIS A 434 150.91 -66.37 -66.28
C HIS A 434 150.15 -66.93 -67.49
N GLU A 435 149.80 -66.06 -68.45
CA GLU A 435 148.94 -66.41 -69.60
C GLU A 435 149.49 -67.56 -70.45
N THR A 436 150.81 -67.77 -70.48
CA THR A 436 151.45 -68.86 -71.24
C THR A 436 151.18 -70.27 -70.71
N ILE A 437 150.47 -70.43 -69.58
CA ILE A 437 150.27 -71.72 -68.89
C ILE A 437 148.78 -72.12 -68.79
N ILE A 438 147.88 -71.33 -69.36
CA ILE A 438 146.44 -71.61 -69.32
C ILE A 438 146.06 -72.37 -70.60
N SER A 439 145.87 -73.69 -70.48
CA SER A 439 145.38 -74.59 -71.53
C SER A 439 143.89 -74.84 -71.35
N GLU A 440 143.14 -75.06 -72.44
CA GLU A 440 141.69 -75.31 -72.47
C GLU A 440 141.21 -76.55 -71.67
N TYR A 441 142.12 -77.24 -70.98
CA TYR A 441 141.82 -78.39 -70.12
C TYR A 441 141.97 -78.13 -68.61
N ASN A 442 142.20 -76.87 -68.17
CA ASN A 442 142.34 -76.50 -66.74
C ASN A 442 141.30 -75.49 -66.27
#